data_AF-A0A1H2IDQ5-F1
#
_entry.id   AF-A0A1H2IDQ5-F1
#
_cell.length_a   1.000
_cell.length_b   1.000
_cell.length_c   1.000
_cell.angle_alpha   90.00
_cell.angle_beta   90.00
_cell.angle_gamma   90.00
#
_symmetry.space_group_name_H-M   'P 1'
#
loop_
_entity.id
_entity.type
_entity.pdbx_description
1 polymer ?
#
loop_
_entity_poly.entity_id
_entity_poly.type
_entity_poly.pdbx_seq_one_letter_code
_entity_poly.pdbx_strand_id
1 'polypeptide(L)'
;MTMNAMFAPLSADEIALAESPAPKAGEKLPIVPVPDHAPAMQFRHPKLGEPVKAWPYHDPEARLIGYVARFDYVDDAGNPAKDYLPITYCDLGKGRRAWRAKGIPEPRPLYGLPGIVTRTDAHIIVAEGEKAADAAAILFPDMTATTPPHGAKSPHKADWSAVAGRTVIIATDNDEAGQQFGDRVCELARAAGAAAVLHLPPDRLGAWIWMDGEKTLREGVIPKGWDIADAIEEGWTAEAVAELKSDPAFLPIYHDAEERETLRRVAAGEPEELTRWPFRVVANGVEKRIERADKETGIITIEWKWFCSLLEVVAETRSTESEDWGRLLRVTDRDGRTKEWSMPMRLLAGDGTAYREHLLSLGMIMAPGRFARDALHEYISTARPDTKARCVNRLGWGGRAFVLPRQTFGDN
;
A
#
# COMPACT_ATOMS: atom_id res chain seq x y z
N MET A 1 24.79 23.31 43.32
CA MET A 1 23.79 22.51 44.06
C MET A 1 23.23 21.50 43.09
N THR A 2 23.65 20.25 43.23
CA THR A 2 23.20 19.09 42.47
C THR A 2 21.74 18.81 42.80
N MET A 3 20.85 18.87 41.80
CA MET A 3 19.47 18.41 41.94
C MET A 3 19.48 16.91 42.25
N ASN A 4 18.76 16.55 43.30
CA ASN A 4 18.66 15.21 43.85
C ASN A 4 18.06 14.25 42.80
N ALA A 5 18.73 13.13 42.53
CA ALA A 5 18.34 12.14 41.50
C ALA A 5 17.02 11.39 41.78
N MET A 6 16.28 11.76 42.83
CA MET A 6 15.01 11.13 43.21
C MET A 6 13.76 11.75 42.54
N PHE A 7 13.90 12.84 41.77
CA PHE A 7 12.76 13.56 41.17
C PHE A 7 12.97 13.89 39.69
N ALA A 8 13.62 13.00 38.93
CA ALA A 8 13.66 13.14 37.48
C ALA A 8 12.23 12.97 36.90
N PRO A 9 11.81 13.81 35.94
CA PRO A 9 10.55 13.61 35.23
C PRO A 9 10.58 12.27 34.48
N LEU A 10 9.46 11.54 34.51
CA LEU A 10 9.31 10.24 33.87
C LEU A 10 9.65 10.35 32.37
N SER A 11 10.35 9.35 31.85
CA SER A 11 10.59 9.22 30.41
C SER A 11 9.27 9.01 29.65
N ALA A 12 9.26 9.26 28.34
CA ALA A 12 8.09 8.99 27.51
C ALA A 12 7.66 7.51 27.60
N ASP A 13 8.62 6.60 27.74
CA ASP A 13 8.37 5.16 27.91
C ASP A 13 7.75 4.84 29.27
N GLU A 14 8.20 5.50 30.34
CA GLU A 14 7.64 5.35 31.69
C GLU A 14 6.21 5.92 31.77
N ILE A 15 5.93 7.03 31.08
CA ILE A 15 4.59 7.60 30.97
C ILE A 15 3.67 6.65 30.19
N ALA A 16 4.13 6.11 29.06
CA ALA A 16 3.36 5.14 28.27
C ALA A 16 3.08 3.83 29.03
N LEU A 17 4.04 3.37 29.84
CA LEU A 17 3.88 2.19 30.71
C LEU A 17 2.89 2.46 31.86
N ALA A 18 2.88 3.68 32.41
CA ALA A 18 1.98 4.09 33.49
C ALA A 18 0.55 4.39 33.03
N GLU A 19 0.37 4.83 31.78
CA GLU A 19 -0.95 5.10 31.16
C GLU A 19 -1.65 3.84 30.63
N SER A 20 -0.97 2.70 30.65
CA SER A 20 -1.57 1.42 30.27
C SER A 20 -2.58 0.98 31.34
N PRO A 21 -3.88 0.83 31.00
CA PRO A 21 -4.89 0.44 31.97
C PRO A 21 -4.55 -0.94 32.57
N ALA A 22 -4.72 -1.08 33.88
CA ALA A 22 -4.52 -2.36 34.55
C ALA A 22 -5.38 -3.45 33.87
N PRO A 23 -4.80 -4.63 33.59
CA PRO A 23 -5.48 -5.67 32.83
C PRO A 23 -6.77 -6.10 33.54
N LYS A 24 -7.83 -6.28 32.76
CA LYS A 24 -9.14 -6.66 33.31
C LYS A 24 -9.05 -8.07 33.88
N ALA A 25 -9.73 -8.33 35.00
CA ALA A 25 -9.75 -9.67 35.59
C ALA A 25 -10.23 -10.71 34.55
N GLY A 26 -9.40 -11.73 34.30
CA GLY A 26 -9.65 -12.78 33.29
C GLY A 26 -8.99 -12.55 31.93
N GLU A 27 -8.20 -11.48 31.78
CA GLU A 27 -7.41 -11.23 30.57
C GLU A 27 -6.26 -12.22 30.42
N LYS A 28 -6.04 -12.70 29.18
CA LYS A 28 -4.92 -13.56 28.81
C LYS A 28 -3.74 -12.67 28.46
N LEU A 29 -2.69 -12.70 29.28
CA LEU A 29 -1.52 -11.83 29.11
C LEU A 29 -0.37 -12.64 28.52
N PRO A 30 0.08 -12.37 27.28
CA PRO A 30 1.26 -13.02 26.71
C PRO A 30 2.49 -12.83 27.60
N ILE A 31 3.25 -13.91 27.80
CA ILE A 31 4.56 -13.91 28.44
C ILE A 31 5.58 -14.01 27.32
N VAL A 32 6.32 -12.92 27.10
CA VAL A 32 7.31 -12.79 26.03
C VAL A 32 8.65 -12.29 26.61
N PRO A 33 9.79 -12.95 26.34
CA PRO A 33 9.90 -14.24 25.68
C PRO A 33 9.25 -15.37 26.50
N VAL A 34 8.96 -16.49 25.83
CA VAL A 34 8.46 -17.72 26.44
C VAL A 34 9.55 -18.28 27.36
N PRO A 35 9.26 -18.56 28.64
CA PRO A 35 10.27 -19.10 29.56
C PRO A 35 10.75 -20.50 29.16
N ASP A 36 12.01 -20.82 29.41
CA ASP A 36 12.63 -22.12 29.06
C ASP A 36 11.91 -23.34 29.67
N HIS A 37 11.23 -23.14 30.80
CA HIS A 37 10.47 -24.17 31.51
C HIS A 37 9.00 -24.26 31.06
N ALA A 38 8.58 -23.46 30.07
CA ALA A 38 7.25 -23.57 29.51
C ALA A 38 7.08 -24.93 28.80
N PRO A 39 5.90 -25.56 28.88
CA PRO A 39 5.66 -26.80 28.14
C PRO A 39 5.70 -26.52 26.64
N ALA A 40 6.08 -27.53 25.86
CA ALA A 40 6.00 -27.48 24.40
C ALA A 40 4.61 -27.02 23.93
N MET A 41 4.55 -26.34 22.78
CA MET A 41 3.28 -25.84 22.25
C MET A 41 2.33 -27.01 21.95
N GLN A 42 1.30 -27.14 22.78
CA GLN A 42 0.16 -28.03 22.59
C GLN A 42 -1.11 -27.18 22.66
N PHE A 43 -1.74 -26.96 21.51
CA PHE A 43 -2.91 -26.10 21.40
C PHE A 43 -3.95 -26.73 20.47
N ARG A 44 -5.20 -26.76 20.92
CA ARG A 44 -6.36 -27.19 20.13
C ARG A 44 -7.43 -26.11 20.18
N HIS A 45 -7.76 -25.57 19.02
CA HIS A 45 -8.85 -24.60 18.88
C HIS A 45 -10.21 -25.32 18.99
N PRO A 46 -11.18 -24.80 19.76
CA PRO A 46 -12.46 -25.47 19.96
C PRO A 46 -13.26 -25.74 18.67
N LYS A 47 -13.12 -24.88 17.67
CA LYS A 47 -13.81 -25.01 16.37
C LYS A 47 -12.94 -25.54 15.25
N LEU A 48 -11.64 -25.20 15.27
CA LEU A 48 -10.74 -25.44 14.14
C LEU A 48 -9.86 -26.68 14.34
N GLY A 49 -9.93 -27.31 15.53
CA GLY A 49 -9.10 -28.48 15.83
C GLY A 49 -7.66 -28.13 16.13
N GLU A 50 -6.74 -29.03 15.75
CA GLU A 50 -5.30 -28.86 15.96
C GLU A 50 -4.66 -28.13 14.76
N PRO A 51 -3.62 -27.32 14.99
CA PRO A 51 -2.93 -26.68 13.89
C PRO A 51 -2.20 -27.70 13.02
N VAL A 52 -2.25 -27.53 11.70
CA VAL A 52 -1.54 -28.39 10.73
C VAL A 52 -0.08 -27.98 10.56
N LYS A 53 0.26 -26.72 10.86
CA LYS A 53 1.63 -26.18 10.89
C LYS A 53 1.70 -25.00 11.85
N ALA A 54 2.85 -24.79 12.48
CA ALA A 54 3.11 -23.63 13.33
C ALA A 54 4.52 -23.10 13.07
N TRP A 55 4.63 -21.78 12.89
CA TRP A 55 5.89 -21.08 12.63
C TRP A 55 6.32 -20.31 13.88
N PRO A 56 7.48 -20.63 14.48
CA PRO A 56 7.97 -19.95 15.67
C PRO A 56 8.52 -18.56 15.33
N TYR A 57 8.12 -17.57 16.11
CA TYR A 57 8.66 -16.22 16.10
C TYR A 57 9.63 -16.07 17.26
N HIS A 58 10.75 -15.40 17.02
CA HIS A 58 11.82 -15.22 17.99
C HIS A 58 12.19 -13.75 18.12
N ASP A 59 12.80 -13.39 19.25
CA ASP A 59 13.46 -12.11 19.43
C ASP A 59 14.88 -12.11 18.82
N PRO A 60 15.62 -11.00 18.86
CA PRO A 60 16.99 -10.94 18.32
C PRO A 60 17.96 -11.94 18.94
N GLU A 61 17.74 -12.37 20.18
CA GLU A 61 18.55 -13.37 20.88
C GLU A 61 18.09 -14.82 20.63
N ALA A 62 17.22 -15.04 19.65
CA ALA A 62 16.66 -16.34 19.29
C ALA A 62 15.80 -17.01 20.39
N ARG A 63 15.27 -16.22 21.34
CA ARG A 63 14.31 -16.73 22.34
C ARG A 63 12.91 -16.73 21.75
N LEU A 64 12.15 -17.79 22.02
CA LEU A 64 10.80 -17.98 21.49
C LEU A 64 9.85 -16.88 22.01
N ILE A 65 9.12 -16.21 21.12
CA ILE A 65 8.11 -15.20 21.45
C ILE A 65 6.69 -15.78 21.34
N GLY A 66 6.48 -16.66 20.36
CA GLY A 66 5.18 -17.26 20.09
C GLY A 66 5.17 -17.92 18.73
N TYR A 67 3.99 -18.24 18.24
CA TYR A 67 3.80 -18.87 16.95
C TYR A 67 2.73 -18.15 16.13
N VAL A 68 2.82 -18.25 14.81
CA VAL A 68 1.64 -18.20 13.94
C VAL A 68 1.31 -19.63 13.54
N ALA A 69 0.06 -20.06 13.71
CA ALA A 69 -0.36 -21.43 13.47
C ALA A 69 -1.47 -21.50 12.42
N ARG A 70 -1.31 -22.38 11.44
CA ARG A 70 -2.28 -22.66 10.38
C ARG A 70 -3.27 -23.73 10.84
N PHE A 71 -4.54 -23.49 10.57
CA PHE A 71 -5.63 -24.43 10.77
C PHE A 71 -6.34 -24.64 9.44
N ASP A 72 -6.50 -25.89 9.03
CA ASP A 72 -7.31 -26.27 7.87
C ASP A 72 -8.62 -26.85 8.38
N TYR A 73 -9.75 -26.41 7.83
CA TYR A 73 -11.09 -26.80 8.25
C TYR A 73 -12.05 -26.78 7.07
N VAL A 74 -13.29 -27.22 7.30
CA VAL A 74 -14.38 -27.14 6.32
C VAL A 74 -15.33 -26.04 6.78
N ASP A 75 -15.63 -25.09 5.89
CA ASP A 75 -16.56 -24.00 6.20
C ASP A 75 -18.03 -24.47 6.28
N ASP A 76 -18.92 -23.57 6.67
CA ASP A 76 -20.36 -23.89 6.81
C ASP A 76 -21.02 -24.29 5.48
N ALA A 77 -20.39 -23.99 4.33
CA ALA A 77 -20.84 -24.36 3.00
C ALA A 77 -20.22 -25.69 2.49
N GLY A 78 -19.38 -26.34 3.29
CA GLY A 78 -18.75 -27.61 2.94
C GLY A 78 -17.46 -27.45 2.12
N ASN A 79 -16.92 -26.25 1.97
CA ASN A 79 -15.69 -26.00 1.22
C ASN A 79 -14.45 -26.06 2.12
N PRO A 80 -13.30 -26.54 1.62
CA PRO A 80 -12.03 -26.41 2.32
C PRO A 80 -11.69 -24.95 2.57
N ALA A 81 -11.38 -24.62 3.83
CA ALA A 81 -11.00 -23.30 4.29
C ALA A 81 -9.75 -23.38 5.18
N LYS A 82 -9.06 -22.25 5.32
CA LYS A 82 -7.87 -22.12 6.18
C LYS A 82 -7.92 -20.84 6.99
N ASP A 83 -7.38 -20.88 8.20
CA ASP A 83 -7.18 -19.70 9.03
C ASP A 83 -5.82 -19.75 9.74
N TYR A 84 -5.30 -18.59 10.09
CA TYR A 84 -4.01 -18.42 10.73
C TYR A 84 -4.19 -17.66 12.04
N LEU A 85 -3.82 -18.29 13.15
CA LEU A 85 -3.99 -17.71 14.48
C LEU A 85 -2.64 -17.57 15.19
N PRO A 86 -2.41 -16.44 15.89
CA PRO A 86 -1.23 -16.29 16.74
C PRO A 86 -1.43 -17.08 18.04
N ILE A 87 -0.45 -17.89 18.39
CA ILE A 87 -0.45 -18.68 19.63
C ILE A 87 0.69 -18.19 20.52
N THR A 88 0.35 -17.67 21.71
CA THR A 88 1.32 -17.18 22.70
C THR A 88 1.15 -17.89 24.03
N TYR A 89 2.24 -18.06 24.77
CA TYR A 89 2.19 -18.59 26.12
C TYR A 89 1.69 -17.50 27.05
N CYS A 90 0.53 -17.69 27.67
CA CYS A 90 -0.13 -16.62 28.43
C CYS A 90 -0.19 -16.94 29.93
N ASP A 91 -0.04 -15.91 30.75
CA ASP A 91 -0.58 -15.89 32.11
C ASP A 91 -2.10 -15.73 32.04
N LEU A 92 -2.82 -16.58 32.78
CA LEU A 92 -4.28 -16.61 32.87
C LEU A 92 -4.78 -16.18 34.26
N GLY A 93 -3.86 -15.71 35.11
CA GLY A 93 -4.10 -15.38 36.51
C GLY A 93 -4.07 -16.60 37.43
N LYS A 94 -3.94 -16.33 38.73
CA LYS A 94 -3.94 -17.35 39.81
C LYS A 94 -2.90 -18.47 39.60
N GLY A 95 -1.72 -18.12 39.06
CA GLY A 95 -0.63 -19.07 38.80
C GLY A 95 -0.85 -20.00 37.61
N ARG A 96 -1.96 -19.85 36.86
CA ARG A 96 -2.23 -20.67 35.68
C ARG A 96 -1.59 -20.04 34.45
N ARG A 97 -0.81 -20.84 33.72
CA ARG A 97 -0.19 -20.45 32.46
C ARG A 97 -0.47 -21.48 31.38
N ALA A 98 -0.75 -21.06 30.16
CA ALA A 98 -0.95 -21.97 29.04
C ALA A 98 -0.89 -21.25 27.68
N TRP A 99 -0.66 -22.03 26.62
CA TRP A 99 -0.77 -21.59 25.24
C TRP A 99 -2.21 -21.16 24.90
N ARG A 100 -2.35 -19.98 24.30
CA ARG A 100 -3.66 -19.42 23.89
C ARG A 100 -3.57 -18.77 22.53
N ALA A 101 -4.68 -18.84 21.79
CA ALA A 101 -4.91 -17.96 20.65
C ALA A 101 -5.00 -16.51 21.15
N LYS A 102 -3.88 -15.79 21.07
CA LYS A 102 -3.69 -14.41 21.52
C LYS A 102 -2.48 -13.85 20.78
N GLY A 103 -2.65 -12.65 20.22
CA GLY A 103 -1.63 -11.98 19.43
C GLY A 103 -0.30 -11.81 20.16
N ILE A 104 0.79 -11.88 19.40
CA ILE A 104 2.10 -11.42 19.83
C ILE A 104 1.98 -9.91 20.16
N PRO A 105 2.46 -9.44 21.33
CA PRO A 105 2.47 -8.02 21.67
C PRO A 105 3.17 -7.17 20.61
N GLU A 106 2.73 -5.91 20.49
CA GLU A 106 3.37 -4.93 19.61
C GLU A 106 4.55 -4.24 20.32
N PRO A 107 5.63 -3.88 19.61
CA PRO A 107 5.84 -4.13 18.18
C PRO A 107 6.20 -5.61 17.94
N ARG A 108 5.63 -6.20 16.88
CA ARG A 108 5.77 -7.65 16.63
C ARG A 108 7.08 -7.94 15.89
N PRO A 109 7.83 -9.00 16.25
CA PRO A 109 9.02 -9.38 15.51
C PRO A 109 8.65 -9.87 14.11
N LEU A 110 9.52 -9.61 13.14
CA LEU A 110 9.48 -10.24 11.83
C LEU A 110 9.82 -11.75 11.94
N TYR A 111 9.26 -12.57 11.06
CA TYR A 111 9.60 -13.99 11.00
C TYR A 111 11.09 -14.16 10.65
N GLY A 112 11.81 -15.05 11.34
CA GLY A 112 13.25 -15.24 11.10
C GLY A 112 14.14 -14.08 11.59
N LEU A 113 13.65 -13.20 12.48
CA LEU A 113 14.40 -12.05 13.01
C LEU A 113 15.86 -12.34 13.45
N PRO A 114 16.18 -13.45 14.15
CA PRO A 114 17.57 -13.80 14.46
C PRO A 114 18.50 -13.84 13.24
N GLY A 115 18.01 -14.36 12.11
CA GLY A 115 18.77 -14.38 10.85
C GLY A 115 18.98 -12.97 10.30
N ILE A 116 17.97 -12.10 10.42
CA ILE A 116 18.02 -10.72 9.92
C ILE A 116 19.09 -9.93 10.68
N VAL A 117 19.13 -10.05 12.02
CA VAL A 117 20.07 -9.29 12.86
C VAL A 117 21.49 -9.84 12.85
N THR A 118 21.67 -11.12 12.50
CA THR A 118 23.01 -11.74 12.44
C THR A 118 23.67 -11.59 11.07
N ARG A 119 22.90 -11.65 9.97
CA ARG A 119 23.39 -11.48 8.60
C ARG A 119 23.17 -10.04 8.12
N THR A 120 23.88 -9.09 8.71
CA THR A 120 23.62 -7.65 8.51
C THR A 120 23.88 -7.13 7.09
N ASP A 121 24.71 -7.83 6.32
CA ASP A 121 25.10 -7.52 4.94
C ASP A 121 24.15 -8.12 3.89
N ALA A 122 23.42 -9.17 4.23
CA ALA A 122 22.51 -9.83 3.30
C ALA A 122 21.36 -8.89 2.86
N HIS A 123 20.80 -9.14 1.68
CA HIS A 123 19.50 -8.54 1.33
C HIS A 123 18.38 -9.26 2.09
N ILE A 124 17.25 -8.56 2.29
CA ILE A 124 16.08 -9.12 2.97
C ILE A 124 15.01 -9.38 1.92
N ILE A 125 14.55 -10.62 1.79
CA ILE A 125 13.40 -10.95 0.93
C ILE A 125 12.15 -11.14 1.80
N VAL A 126 11.09 -10.40 1.51
CA VAL A 126 9.84 -10.38 2.25
C VAL A 126 8.75 -11.04 1.41
N ALA A 127 8.15 -12.10 1.92
CA ALA A 127 7.01 -12.77 1.31
C ALA A 127 5.71 -12.52 2.10
N GLU A 128 4.55 -12.78 1.49
CA GLU A 128 3.24 -12.50 2.13
C GLU A 128 2.99 -13.33 3.39
N GLY A 129 3.42 -14.60 3.42
CA GLY A 129 3.20 -15.49 4.56
C GLY A 129 4.38 -16.39 4.85
N GLU A 130 4.30 -17.14 5.96
CA GLU A 130 5.45 -17.90 6.47
C GLU A 130 5.81 -19.10 5.58
N LYS A 131 4.85 -19.74 4.88
CA LYS A 131 5.14 -20.78 3.87
C LYS A 131 5.99 -20.21 2.73
N ALA A 132 5.60 -19.05 2.21
CA ALA A 132 6.29 -18.37 1.14
C ALA A 132 7.67 -17.87 1.60
N ALA A 133 7.79 -17.39 2.84
CA ALA A 133 9.09 -17.02 3.42
C ALA A 133 10.03 -18.23 3.59
N ASP A 134 9.52 -19.38 4.04
CA ASP A 134 10.30 -20.63 4.09
C ASP A 134 10.80 -21.01 2.68
N ALA A 135 9.96 -20.90 1.66
CA ALA A 135 10.33 -21.17 0.27
C ALA A 135 11.36 -20.17 -0.28
N ALA A 136 11.20 -18.88 0.03
CA ALA A 136 12.17 -17.86 -0.31
C ALA A 136 13.55 -18.13 0.32
N ALA A 137 13.60 -18.64 1.56
CA ALA A 137 14.85 -19.02 2.21
C ALA A 137 15.58 -20.16 1.46
N ILE A 138 14.83 -21.06 0.84
CA ILE A 138 15.37 -22.17 0.04
C ILE A 138 15.92 -21.65 -1.30
N LEU A 139 15.15 -20.83 -2.02
CA LEU A 139 15.53 -20.33 -3.35
C LEU A 139 16.58 -19.22 -3.31
N PHE A 140 16.66 -18.46 -2.21
CA PHE A 140 17.56 -17.32 -2.03
C PHE A 140 18.42 -17.48 -0.76
N PRO A 141 19.29 -18.51 -0.68
CA PRO A 141 20.03 -18.82 0.55
C PRO A 141 21.04 -17.72 0.97
N ASP A 142 21.47 -16.89 0.03
CA ASP A 142 22.33 -15.72 0.23
C ASP A 142 21.59 -14.50 0.80
N MET A 143 20.26 -14.53 0.81
CA MET A 143 19.39 -13.51 1.41
C MET A 143 18.85 -13.98 2.76
N THR A 144 18.21 -13.07 3.48
CA THR A 144 17.39 -13.43 4.65
C THR A 144 15.92 -13.31 4.30
N ALA A 145 15.21 -14.44 4.32
CA ALA A 145 13.78 -14.46 4.05
C ALA A 145 12.96 -14.16 5.32
N THR A 146 11.87 -13.43 5.15
CA THR A 146 11.00 -13.02 6.25
C THR A 146 9.57 -12.75 5.80
N THR A 147 8.69 -12.54 6.77
CA THR A 147 7.33 -12.04 6.61
C THR A 147 6.87 -11.38 7.93
N PRO A 148 6.00 -10.35 7.89
CA PRO A 148 5.36 -9.87 9.11
C PRO A 148 4.29 -10.85 9.61
N PRO A 149 4.06 -10.95 10.93
CA PRO A 149 3.04 -11.83 11.47
C PRO A 149 1.65 -11.43 11.03
N HIS A 150 0.87 -12.42 10.56
CA HIS A 150 -0.44 -12.28 9.91
C HIS A 150 -0.41 -11.66 8.50
N GLY A 151 0.75 -11.63 7.85
CA GLY A 151 0.89 -11.23 6.44
C GLY A 151 0.20 -9.93 6.09
N ALA A 152 -0.59 -9.93 5.02
CA ALA A 152 -1.35 -8.79 4.50
C ALA A 152 -2.31 -8.12 5.50
N LYS A 153 -2.80 -8.82 6.52
CA LYS A 153 -3.81 -8.27 7.45
C LYS A 153 -3.27 -7.18 8.36
N SER A 154 -2.01 -7.28 8.79
CA SER A 154 -1.46 -6.33 9.78
C SER A 154 0.06 -6.14 9.72
N PRO A 155 0.65 -5.86 8.55
CA PRO A 155 2.10 -5.66 8.42
C PRO A 155 2.60 -4.44 9.21
N HIS A 156 1.74 -3.44 9.44
CA HIS A 156 2.06 -2.21 10.17
C HIS A 156 2.25 -2.40 11.68
N LYS A 157 1.95 -3.59 12.21
CA LYS A 157 2.15 -3.95 13.62
C LYS A 157 3.50 -4.59 13.89
N ALA A 158 4.25 -4.92 12.83
CA ALA A 158 5.59 -5.44 12.93
C ALA A 158 6.61 -4.31 13.16
N ASP A 159 7.71 -4.66 13.82
CA ASP A 159 8.91 -3.84 13.87
C ASP A 159 9.71 -3.99 12.56
N TRP A 160 9.80 -2.90 11.80
CA TRP A 160 10.56 -2.83 10.56
C TRP A 160 11.97 -2.25 10.74
N SER A 161 12.36 -1.83 11.96
CA SER A 161 13.67 -1.19 12.21
C SER A 161 14.86 -2.01 11.70
N ALA A 162 14.75 -3.35 11.70
CA ALA A 162 15.80 -4.25 11.25
C ALA A 162 16.13 -4.16 9.74
N VAL A 163 15.30 -3.48 8.94
CA VAL A 163 15.51 -3.28 7.49
C VAL A 163 16.25 -1.99 7.15
N ALA A 164 16.49 -1.11 8.14
CA ALA A 164 17.14 0.18 7.94
C ALA A 164 18.51 0.04 7.27
N GLY A 165 18.76 0.84 6.23
CA GLY A 165 20.01 0.85 5.47
C GLY A 165 20.22 -0.36 4.55
N ARG A 166 19.24 -1.27 4.42
CA ARG A 166 19.36 -2.52 3.64
C ARG A 166 18.51 -2.49 2.38
N THR A 167 18.86 -3.34 1.42
CA THR A 167 17.99 -3.66 0.27
C THR A 167 16.92 -4.65 0.70
N VAL A 168 15.67 -4.26 0.52
CA VAL A 168 14.48 -5.09 0.75
C VAL A 168 13.92 -5.52 -0.59
N ILE A 169 13.68 -6.82 -0.77
CA ILE A 169 13.08 -7.41 -1.97
C ILE A 169 11.70 -7.92 -1.57
N ILE A 170 10.66 -7.46 -2.23
CA ILE A 170 9.28 -7.88 -1.94
C ILE A 170 8.90 -8.95 -2.95
N ALA A 171 8.58 -10.16 -2.50
CA ALA A 171 7.98 -11.21 -3.31
C ALA A 171 6.47 -11.17 -3.12
N THR A 172 5.73 -10.89 -4.19
CA THR A 172 4.26 -10.75 -4.16
C THR A 172 3.58 -11.98 -4.74
N ASP A 173 2.46 -12.37 -4.16
CA ASP A 173 1.57 -13.38 -4.74
C ASP A 173 0.91 -12.83 -6.02
N ASN A 174 0.53 -13.71 -6.94
CA ASN A 174 -0.07 -13.35 -8.22
C ASN A 174 -1.58 -13.06 -8.10
N ASP A 175 -1.93 -12.07 -7.29
CA ASP A 175 -3.28 -11.51 -7.21
C ASP A 175 -3.29 -10.09 -6.63
N GLU A 176 -4.49 -9.52 -6.52
CA GLU A 176 -4.68 -8.16 -6.00
C GLU A 176 -4.31 -8.04 -4.52
N ALA A 177 -4.49 -9.10 -3.72
CA ALA A 177 -4.14 -9.07 -2.31
C ALA A 177 -2.62 -9.06 -2.12
N GLY A 178 -1.89 -9.86 -2.90
CA GLY A 178 -0.42 -9.84 -2.96
C GLY A 178 0.14 -8.49 -3.39
N GLN A 179 -0.52 -7.83 -4.34
CA GLN A 179 -0.15 -6.46 -4.74
C GLN A 179 -0.36 -5.45 -3.61
N GLN A 180 -1.50 -5.50 -2.91
CA GLN A 180 -1.78 -4.63 -1.76
C GLN A 180 -0.82 -4.88 -0.59
N PHE A 181 -0.46 -6.14 -0.34
CA PHE A 181 0.57 -6.51 0.63
C PHE A 181 1.90 -5.85 0.27
N GLY A 182 2.34 -6.00 -0.97
CA GLY A 182 3.61 -5.42 -1.42
C GLY A 182 3.64 -3.90 -1.32
N ASP A 183 2.55 -3.22 -1.67
CA ASP A 183 2.43 -1.76 -1.52
C ASP A 183 2.62 -1.34 -0.07
N ARG A 184 1.97 -2.05 0.85
CA ARG A 184 2.06 -1.75 2.28
C ARG A 184 3.44 -2.04 2.84
N VAL A 185 4.09 -3.13 2.42
CA VAL A 185 5.47 -3.44 2.83
C VAL A 185 6.45 -2.41 2.27
N CYS A 186 6.28 -1.97 1.01
CA CYS A 186 7.12 -0.95 0.40
C CYS A 186 7.07 0.35 1.21
N GLU A 187 5.88 0.81 1.59
CA GLU A 187 5.71 2.00 2.43
C GLU A 187 6.41 1.84 3.79
N LEU A 188 6.20 0.70 4.47
CA LEU A 188 6.77 0.43 5.80
C LEU A 188 8.30 0.31 5.75
N ALA A 189 8.85 -0.35 4.73
CA ALA A 189 10.29 -0.50 4.54
C ALA A 189 10.96 0.84 4.22
N ARG A 190 10.37 1.65 3.33
CA ARG A 190 10.85 3.02 3.04
C ARG A 190 10.79 3.90 4.30
N ALA A 191 9.71 3.84 5.06
CA ALA A 191 9.56 4.59 6.31
C ALA A 191 10.57 4.16 7.39
N ALA A 192 10.95 2.89 7.43
CA ALA A 192 11.98 2.36 8.31
C ALA A 192 13.42 2.67 7.83
N GLY A 193 13.58 3.32 6.67
CA GLY A 193 14.88 3.74 6.14
C GLY A 193 15.62 2.66 5.34
N ALA A 194 14.91 1.74 4.68
CA ALA A 194 15.52 0.82 3.70
C ALA A 194 16.31 1.62 2.63
N ALA A 195 17.49 1.13 2.25
CA ALA A 195 18.33 1.79 1.25
C ALA A 195 17.76 1.64 -0.16
N ALA A 196 17.10 0.52 -0.45
CA ALA A 196 16.38 0.26 -1.69
C ALA A 196 15.23 -0.72 -1.43
N VAL A 197 14.16 -0.59 -2.21
CA VAL A 197 13.06 -1.57 -2.25
C VAL A 197 12.93 -2.08 -3.67
N LEU A 198 13.16 -3.39 -3.85
CA LEU A 198 13.07 -4.12 -5.11
C LEU A 198 11.85 -5.05 -5.11
N HIS A 199 11.46 -5.50 -6.29
CA HIS A 199 10.33 -6.39 -6.50
C HIS A 199 10.81 -7.70 -7.11
N LEU A 200 10.36 -8.82 -6.56
CA LEU A 200 10.33 -10.10 -7.26
C LEU A 200 8.88 -10.32 -7.73
N PRO A 201 8.50 -9.84 -8.93
CA PRO A 201 7.15 -10.06 -9.43
C PRO A 201 6.92 -11.52 -9.81
N PRO A 202 5.66 -12.00 -9.79
CA PRO A 202 5.32 -13.39 -10.08
C PRO A 202 5.84 -13.88 -11.44
N ASP A 203 5.91 -13.01 -12.44
CA ASP A 203 6.34 -13.34 -13.81
C ASP A 203 7.82 -13.72 -13.91
N ARG A 204 8.66 -13.36 -12.94
CA ARG A 204 10.08 -13.72 -12.93
C ARG A 204 10.31 -15.21 -12.80
N LEU A 205 9.45 -15.87 -12.03
CA LEU A 205 9.54 -17.29 -11.75
C LEU A 205 8.33 -18.05 -12.29
N GLY A 206 7.12 -17.58 -12.02
CA GLY A 206 5.86 -18.24 -12.38
C GLY A 206 5.55 -18.27 -13.88
N ALA A 207 6.23 -17.47 -14.71
CA ALA A 207 6.14 -17.61 -16.17
C ALA A 207 6.85 -18.86 -16.70
N TRP A 208 7.64 -19.54 -15.88
CA TRP A 208 8.42 -20.71 -16.29
C TRP A 208 8.21 -21.88 -15.34
N ILE A 209 8.32 -23.09 -15.89
CA ILE A 209 8.22 -24.35 -15.14
C ILE A 209 9.49 -25.15 -15.43
N TRP A 210 10.05 -25.76 -14.40
CA TRP A 210 11.16 -26.70 -14.53
C TRP A 210 10.61 -28.13 -14.57
N MET A 211 10.77 -28.79 -15.71
CA MET A 211 10.44 -30.20 -15.90
C MET A 211 11.68 -30.94 -16.39
N ASP A 212 12.01 -32.06 -15.74
CA ASP A 212 13.16 -32.90 -16.09
C ASP A 212 14.50 -32.16 -16.21
N GLY A 213 14.68 -31.08 -15.43
CA GLY A 213 15.89 -30.26 -15.44
C GLY A 213 15.95 -29.21 -16.56
N GLU A 214 14.90 -29.08 -17.36
CA GLU A 214 14.77 -28.04 -18.39
C GLU A 214 13.75 -26.98 -17.98
N LYS A 215 14.13 -25.72 -18.21
CA LYS A 215 13.25 -24.55 -18.01
C LYS A 215 12.40 -24.34 -19.25
N THR A 216 11.09 -24.50 -19.11
CA THR A 216 10.12 -24.28 -20.19
C THR A 216 9.19 -23.10 -19.86
N LEU A 217 8.72 -22.39 -20.89
CA LEU A 217 7.75 -21.31 -20.71
C LEU A 217 6.39 -21.93 -20.38
N ARG A 218 5.71 -21.43 -19.34
CA ARG A 218 4.35 -21.86 -18.99
C ARG A 218 3.41 -21.60 -20.16
N GLU A 219 2.61 -22.60 -20.50
CA GLU A 219 1.46 -22.41 -21.39
C GLU A 219 0.32 -21.69 -20.65
N GLY A 220 -0.07 -20.51 -21.14
CA GLY A 220 -1.17 -19.73 -20.58
C GLY A 220 -0.71 -18.68 -19.56
N VAL A 221 -1.63 -18.28 -18.67
CA VAL A 221 -1.38 -17.25 -17.66
C VAL A 221 -0.87 -17.87 -16.36
N ILE A 222 -0.11 -17.10 -15.60
CA ILE A 222 0.31 -17.49 -14.25
C ILE A 222 -0.96 -17.66 -13.39
N PRO A 223 -1.12 -18.77 -12.65
CA PRO A 223 -2.31 -19.00 -11.83
C PRO A 223 -2.56 -17.86 -10.84
N LYS A 224 -3.84 -17.54 -10.59
CA LYS A 224 -4.20 -16.57 -9.55
C LYS A 224 -3.77 -17.12 -8.18
N GLY A 225 -3.09 -16.28 -7.39
CA GLY A 225 -2.56 -16.65 -6.08
C GLY A 225 -1.28 -17.49 -6.14
N TRP A 226 -0.63 -17.59 -7.31
CA TRP A 226 0.70 -18.18 -7.45
C TRP A 226 1.69 -17.41 -6.57
N ASP A 227 2.47 -18.12 -5.75
CA ASP A 227 3.48 -17.57 -4.86
C ASP A 227 4.86 -18.21 -5.08
N ILE A 228 5.87 -17.74 -4.34
CA ILE A 228 7.23 -18.28 -4.40
C ILE A 228 7.34 -19.74 -3.93
N ALA A 229 6.40 -20.25 -3.14
CA ALA A 229 6.38 -21.66 -2.76
C ALA A 229 5.94 -22.54 -3.93
N ASP A 230 5.04 -22.06 -4.79
CA ASP A 230 4.68 -22.74 -6.04
C ASP A 230 5.89 -22.88 -6.96
N ALA A 231 6.83 -21.92 -6.97
CA ALA A 231 8.07 -22.04 -7.73
C ALA A 231 8.88 -23.30 -7.36
N ILE A 232 8.96 -23.64 -6.07
CA ILE A 232 9.65 -24.87 -5.61
C ILE A 232 8.89 -26.11 -6.09
N GLU A 233 7.56 -26.10 -6.00
CA GLU A 233 6.70 -27.19 -6.46
C GLU A 233 6.83 -27.38 -7.98
N GLU A 234 7.15 -26.31 -8.71
CA GLU A 234 7.40 -26.27 -10.16
C GLU A 234 8.89 -26.45 -10.52
N GLY A 235 9.70 -26.95 -9.59
CA GLY A 235 11.07 -27.44 -9.85
C GLY A 235 12.16 -26.39 -9.82
N TRP A 236 11.87 -25.15 -9.43
CA TRP A 236 12.92 -24.13 -9.26
C TRP A 236 13.89 -24.50 -8.13
N THR A 237 15.18 -24.26 -8.34
CA THR A 237 16.23 -24.46 -7.34
C THR A 237 17.00 -23.16 -7.06
N ALA A 238 17.78 -23.15 -5.97
CA ALA A 238 18.63 -22.02 -5.62
C ALA A 238 19.67 -21.72 -6.72
N GLU A 239 20.22 -22.76 -7.36
CA GLU A 239 21.20 -22.64 -8.45
C GLU A 239 20.58 -21.98 -9.68
N ALA A 240 19.38 -22.43 -10.07
CA ALA A 240 18.63 -21.85 -11.19
C ALA A 240 18.30 -20.37 -10.99
N VAL A 241 17.97 -19.97 -9.75
CA VAL A 241 17.69 -18.58 -9.40
C VAL A 241 18.96 -17.74 -9.32
N ALA A 242 20.08 -18.33 -8.86
CA ALA A 242 21.35 -17.62 -8.73
C ALA A 242 21.86 -17.03 -10.05
N GLU A 243 21.66 -17.74 -11.17
CA GLU A 243 22.02 -17.26 -12.50
C GLU A 243 21.23 -16.01 -12.91
N LEU A 244 19.93 -15.97 -12.57
CA LEU A 244 19.03 -14.87 -12.94
C LEU A 244 19.26 -13.59 -12.13
N LYS A 245 19.72 -13.71 -10.87
CA LYS A 245 20.01 -12.54 -10.02
C LYS A 245 21.12 -11.63 -10.57
N SER A 246 21.93 -12.12 -11.50
CA SER A 246 22.95 -11.31 -12.17
C SER A 246 22.35 -10.29 -13.15
N ASP A 247 21.11 -10.51 -13.61
CA ASP A 247 20.36 -9.57 -14.43
C ASP A 247 19.67 -8.51 -13.56
N PRO A 248 20.01 -7.22 -13.68
CA PRO A 248 19.32 -6.15 -12.95
C PRO A 248 17.83 -6.08 -13.23
N ALA A 249 17.37 -6.60 -14.37
CA ALA A 249 15.95 -6.66 -14.71
C ALA A 249 15.20 -7.76 -13.95
N PHE A 250 15.89 -8.72 -13.32
CA PHE A 250 15.24 -9.79 -12.56
C PHE A 250 14.58 -9.28 -11.28
N LEU A 251 15.22 -8.32 -10.60
CA LEU A 251 14.72 -7.65 -9.40
C LEU A 251 14.57 -6.15 -9.65
N PRO A 252 13.57 -5.71 -10.43
CA PRO A 252 13.36 -4.30 -10.70
C PRO A 252 13.04 -3.52 -9.41
N ILE A 253 13.10 -2.19 -9.48
CA ILE A 253 12.65 -1.32 -8.40
C ILE A 253 11.17 -1.58 -8.12
N TYR A 254 10.80 -1.64 -6.84
CA TYR A 254 9.40 -1.71 -6.46
C TYR A 254 8.74 -0.34 -6.69
N HIS A 255 7.81 -0.29 -7.63
CA HIS A 255 6.98 0.87 -7.89
C HIS A 255 5.72 0.78 -7.06
N ASP A 256 5.37 1.83 -6.32
CA ASP A 256 4.08 1.91 -5.61
C ASP A 256 2.89 2.10 -6.58
N ALA A 257 1.67 2.14 -6.04
CA ALA A 257 0.46 2.23 -6.86
C ALA A 257 0.42 3.49 -7.77
N GLU A 258 0.87 4.64 -7.28
CA GLU A 258 0.93 5.89 -8.07
C GLU A 258 1.99 5.78 -9.17
N GLU A 259 3.16 5.23 -8.83
CA GLU A 259 4.26 4.98 -9.77
C GLU A 259 3.88 3.98 -10.87
N ARG A 260 3.21 2.87 -10.52
CA ARG A 260 2.75 1.88 -11.51
C ARG A 260 1.71 2.46 -12.45
N GLU A 261 0.75 3.22 -11.95
CA GLU A 261 -0.25 3.88 -12.78
C GLU A 261 0.42 4.91 -13.71
N THR A 262 1.39 5.65 -13.19
CA THR A 262 2.22 6.56 -13.98
C THR A 262 2.91 5.83 -15.13
N LEU A 263 3.64 4.75 -14.83
CA LEU A 263 4.36 3.96 -15.83
C LEU A 263 3.41 3.35 -16.87
N ARG A 264 2.23 2.88 -16.45
CA ARG A 264 1.21 2.35 -17.35
C ARG A 264 0.72 3.41 -18.35
N ARG A 265 0.47 4.63 -17.88
CA ARG A 265 0.06 5.77 -18.72
C ARG A 265 1.16 6.17 -19.70
N VAL A 266 2.40 6.26 -19.23
CA VAL A 266 3.57 6.51 -20.10
C VAL A 266 3.68 5.44 -21.18
N ALA A 267 3.55 4.16 -20.81
CA ALA A 267 3.57 3.04 -21.76
C ALA A 267 2.41 3.07 -22.77
N ALA A 268 1.27 3.66 -22.39
CA ALA A 268 0.14 3.91 -23.28
C ALA A 268 0.33 5.14 -24.21
N GLY A 269 1.49 5.80 -24.15
CA GLY A 269 1.84 6.96 -24.97
C GLY A 269 1.49 8.31 -24.35
N GLU A 270 1.14 8.36 -23.06
CA GLU A 270 0.89 9.62 -22.36
C GLU A 270 2.22 10.31 -21.97
N PRO A 271 2.33 11.65 -22.12
CA PRO A 271 3.48 12.39 -21.61
C PRO A 271 3.66 12.21 -20.10
N GLU A 272 4.88 11.87 -19.66
CA GLU A 272 5.24 11.68 -18.24
C GLU A 272 4.90 12.89 -17.36
N GLU A 273 4.95 14.10 -17.91
CA GLU A 273 4.59 15.34 -17.22
C GLU A 273 3.10 15.40 -16.81
N LEU A 274 2.25 14.59 -17.44
CA LEU A 274 0.81 14.53 -17.18
C LEU A 274 0.41 13.36 -16.26
N THR A 275 1.33 12.45 -15.94
CA THR A 275 1.02 11.22 -15.19
C THR A 275 0.99 11.42 -13.67
N ARG A 276 1.84 12.30 -13.13
CA ARG A 276 1.72 12.81 -11.75
C ARG A 276 0.96 14.13 -11.74
N TRP A 277 -0.37 14.06 -11.87
CA TRP A 277 -1.21 15.25 -11.85
C TRP A 277 -1.04 16.00 -10.52
N PRO A 278 -0.44 17.21 -10.51
CA PRO A 278 0.11 17.80 -9.28
C PRO A 278 -0.96 18.53 -8.46
N PHE A 279 -2.21 18.07 -8.49
CA PHE A 279 -3.34 18.76 -7.90
C PHE A 279 -4.17 17.83 -7.02
N ARG A 280 -4.76 18.40 -5.97
CA ARG A 280 -5.76 17.73 -5.15
C ARG A 280 -6.92 18.66 -4.83
N VAL A 281 -8.11 18.08 -4.75
CA VAL A 281 -9.31 18.76 -4.27
C VAL A 281 -9.51 18.37 -2.81
N VAL A 282 -9.54 19.36 -1.92
CA VAL A 282 -9.73 19.21 -0.47
C VAL A 282 -10.97 20.00 -0.03
N ALA A 283 -11.43 19.79 1.21
CA ALA A 283 -12.65 20.43 1.72
C ALA A 283 -12.67 21.96 1.56
N ASN A 284 -11.51 22.62 1.62
CA ASN A 284 -11.38 24.08 1.54
C ASN A 284 -10.98 24.60 0.15
N GLY A 285 -10.89 23.74 -0.86
CA GLY A 285 -10.60 24.15 -2.23
C GLY A 285 -9.61 23.25 -2.97
N VAL A 286 -8.81 23.85 -3.85
CA VAL A 286 -7.86 23.14 -4.69
C VAL A 286 -6.44 23.59 -4.39
N GLU A 287 -5.54 22.61 -4.26
CA GLU A 287 -4.14 22.80 -3.92
C GLU A 287 -3.24 22.18 -5.00
N LYS A 288 -2.10 22.84 -5.26
CA LYS A 288 -1.04 22.33 -6.15
C LYS A 288 0.14 21.83 -5.33
N ARG A 289 0.69 20.67 -5.69
CA ARG A 289 1.94 20.10 -5.15
C ARG A 289 3.13 20.94 -5.61
N ILE A 290 3.93 21.42 -4.66
CA ILE A 290 5.16 22.17 -4.91
C ILE A 290 6.30 21.39 -4.25
N GLU A 291 7.22 20.91 -5.07
CA GLU A 291 8.42 20.24 -4.61
C GLU A 291 9.56 21.25 -4.52
N ARG A 292 10.23 21.27 -3.37
CA ARG A 292 11.44 22.07 -3.15
C ARG A 292 12.56 21.15 -2.69
N ALA A 293 13.57 21.01 -3.53
CA ALA A 293 14.81 20.36 -3.15
C ALA A 293 15.67 21.32 -2.34
N ASP A 294 16.05 20.90 -1.12
CA ASP A 294 17.10 21.53 -0.36
C ASP A 294 18.45 21.31 -1.08
N LYS A 295 19.17 22.41 -1.35
CA LYS A 295 20.39 22.37 -2.18
C LYS A 295 21.60 21.74 -1.48
N GLU A 296 21.59 21.66 -0.16
CA GLU A 296 22.71 21.13 0.64
C GLU A 296 22.47 19.69 1.05
N THR A 297 21.23 19.35 1.42
CA THR A 297 20.88 18.01 1.91
C THR A 297 20.27 17.11 0.84
N GLY A 298 19.84 17.67 -0.30
CA GLY A 298 19.12 16.94 -1.35
C GLY A 298 17.70 16.51 -0.94
N ILE A 299 17.25 16.87 0.28
CA ILE A 299 15.93 16.50 0.79
C ILE A 299 14.87 17.28 0.01
N ILE A 300 13.94 16.54 -0.60
CA ILE A 300 12.78 17.12 -1.26
C ILE A 300 11.69 17.34 -0.21
N THR A 301 11.32 18.59 -0.01
CA THR A 301 10.15 18.97 0.79
C THR A 301 8.95 19.18 -0.13
N ILE A 302 7.81 18.62 0.27
CA ILE A 302 6.54 18.74 -0.47
C ILE A 302 5.66 19.74 0.26
N GLU A 303 5.32 20.84 -0.40
CA GLU A 303 4.38 21.86 0.07
C GLU A 303 3.11 21.80 -0.80
N TRP A 304 1.94 21.67 -0.17
CA TRP A 304 0.67 21.81 -0.88
C TRP A 304 0.19 23.25 -0.77
N LYS A 305 0.11 23.93 -1.92
CA LYS A 305 -0.21 25.36 -1.97
C LYS A 305 -1.60 25.58 -2.57
N TRP A 306 -2.49 26.13 -1.75
CA TRP A 306 -3.85 26.50 -2.14
C TRP A 306 -3.86 27.61 -3.20
N PHE A 307 -4.74 27.48 -4.20
CA PHE A 307 -4.89 28.50 -5.25
C PHE A 307 -6.33 28.89 -5.59
N CYS A 308 -7.34 28.07 -5.32
CA CYS A 308 -8.75 28.47 -5.45
C CYS A 308 -9.69 27.69 -4.52
N SER A 309 -10.90 28.21 -4.32
CA SER A 309 -11.99 27.52 -3.63
C SER A 309 -12.45 26.28 -4.40
N LEU A 310 -13.39 25.52 -3.84
CA LEU A 310 -13.80 24.22 -4.37
C LEU A 310 -14.25 24.31 -5.83
N LEU A 311 -13.43 23.71 -6.69
CA LEU A 311 -13.60 23.61 -8.13
C LEU A 311 -13.30 22.16 -8.50
N GLU A 312 -14.28 21.46 -9.06
CA GLU A 312 -14.13 20.09 -9.55
C GLU A 312 -14.20 20.07 -11.08
N VAL A 313 -13.33 19.28 -11.70
CA VAL A 313 -13.43 18.94 -13.12
C VAL A 313 -14.16 17.61 -13.22
N VAL A 314 -15.47 17.66 -13.47
CA VAL A 314 -16.38 16.51 -13.36
C VAL A 314 -16.29 15.59 -14.57
N ALA A 315 -16.19 16.16 -15.77
CA ALA A 315 -16.17 15.38 -17.01
C ALA A 315 -15.44 16.12 -18.14
N GLU A 316 -14.91 15.36 -19.10
CA GLU A 316 -14.59 15.90 -20.41
C GLU A 316 -15.88 16.02 -21.22
N THR A 317 -16.09 17.17 -21.85
CA THR A 317 -17.27 17.40 -22.70
C THR A 317 -16.88 17.44 -24.16
N ARG A 318 -17.76 16.97 -25.04
CA ARG A 318 -17.62 17.14 -26.51
C ARG A 318 -18.97 17.22 -27.19
N SER A 319 -19.00 17.74 -28.41
CA SER A 319 -20.19 17.72 -29.27
C SER A 319 -20.51 16.31 -29.77
N THR A 320 -21.65 16.16 -30.44
CA THR A 320 -22.07 14.92 -31.12
C THR A 320 -21.09 14.49 -32.21
N GLU A 321 -20.46 15.45 -32.89
CA GLU A 321 -19.48 15.28 -33.96
C GLU A 321 -18.08 14.95 -33.39
N SER A 322 -17.94 14.84 -32.07
CA SER A 322 -16.66 14.73 -31.37
C SER A 322 -15.74 15.95 -31.57
N GLU A 323 -16.34 17.11 -31.79
CA GLU A 323 -15.69 18.43 -31.83
C GLU A 323 -16.01 19.23 -30.55
N ASP A 324 -15.63 20.51 -30.49
CA ASP A 324 -15.93 21.42 -29.36
C ASP A 324 -15.62 20.85 -27.96
N TRP A 325 -14.41 20.34 -27.79
CA TRP A 325 -13.98 19.77 -26.53
C TRP A 325 -13.97 20.82 -25.40
N GLY A 326 -14.40 20.38 -24.22
CA GLY A 326 -14.61 21.21 -23.04
C GLY A 326 -14.34 20.47 -21.73
N ARG A 327 -14.62 21.16 -20.63
CA ARG A 327 -14.65 20.62 -19.28
C ARG A 327 -15.97 20.96 -18.62
N LEU A 328 -16.64 19.96 -18.05
CA LEU A 328 -17.72 20.21 -17.11
C LEU A 328 -17.09 20.59 -15.77
N LEU A 329 -17.14 21.88 -15.45
CA LEU A 329 -16.62 22.42 -14.20
C LEU A 329 -17.76 22.55 -13.20
N ARG A 330 -17.50 22.19 -11.95
CA ARG A 330 -18.42 22.38 -10.84
C ARG A 330 -17.78 23.30 -9.80
N VAL A 331 -18.46 24.40 -9.51
CA VAL A 331 -18.02 25.42 -8.55
C VAL A 331 -18.96 25.38 -7.35
N THR A 332 -18.41 25.32 -6.14
CA THR A 332 -19.17 25.55 -4.90
C THR A 332 -18.84 26.93 -4.36
N ASP A 333 -19.86 27.79 -4.22
CA ASP A 333 -19.71 29.14 -3.70
C ASP A 333 -19.67 29.19 -2.16
N ARG A 334 -19.49 30.39 -1.60
CA ARG A 334 -19.42 30.61 -0.15
C ARG A 334 -20.71 30.25 0.60
N ASP A 335 -21.84 30.23 -0.10
CA ASP A 335 -23.12 29.84 0.49
C ASP A 335 -23.31 28.32 0.46
N GLY A 336 -22.31 27.57 -0.02
CA GLY A 336 -22.37 26.12 -0.20
C GLY A 336 -23.21 25.70 -1.41
N ARG A 337 -23.55 26.63 -2.32
CA ARG A 337 -24.33 26.30 -3.51
C ARG A 337 -23.41 25.86 -4.63
N THR A 338 -23.78 24.74 -5.24
CA THR A 338 -23.06 24.15 -6.37
C THR A 338 -23.64 24.62 -7.70
N LYS A 339 -22.75 25.02 -8.62
CA LYS A 339 -23.09 25.47 -9.98
C LYS A 339 -22.20 24.73 -10.97
N GLU A 340 -22.77 24.31 -12.09
CA GLU A 340 -22.04 23.61 -13.14
C GLU A 340 -21.92 24.47 -14.39
N TRP A 341 -20.77 24.38 -15.05
CA TRP A 341 -20.49 25.09 -16.28
C TRP A 341 -19.70 24.19 -17.24
N SER A 342 -20.27 23.96 -18.42
CA SER A 342 -19.56 23.35 -19.54
C SER A 342 -18.64 24.40 -20.18
N MET A 343 -17.39 24.45 -19.71
CA MET A 343 -16.37 25.38 -20.18
C MET A 343 -15.77 24.88 -21.50
N PRO A 344 -15.86 25.64 -22.60
CA PRO A 344 -15.16 25.30 -23.85
C PRO A 344 -13.64 25.42 -23.68
N MET A 345 -12.87 24.40 -24.10
CA MET A 345 -11.41 24.42 -23.98
C MET A 345 -10.77 25.54 -24.81
N ARG A 346 -11.43 26.02 -25.88
CA ARG A 346 -10.96 27.18 -26.67
C ARG A 346 -10.74 28.45 -25.84
N LEU A 347 -11.37 28.58 -24.68
CA LEU A 347 -11.15 29.71 -23.76
C LEU A 347 -9.74 29.71 -23.14
N LEU A 348 -9.01 28.59 -23.21
CA LEU A 348 -7.62 28.48 -22.78
C LEU A 348 -6.61 28.98 -23.83
N ALA A 349 -7.02 29.26 -25.06
CA ALA A 349 -6.10 29.69 -26.12
C ALA A 349 -5.47 31.07 -25.87
N GLY A 350 -6.11 31.91 -25.05
CA GLY A 350 -5.62 33.24 -24.67
C GLY A 350 -4.93 33.26 -23.30
N ASP A 351 -4.90 34.45 -22.67
CA ASP A 351 -4.34 34.65 -21.33
C ASP A 351 -5.18 34.05 -20.18
N GLY A 352 -6.34 33.47 -20.54
CA GLY A 352 -7.30 32.85 -19.62
C GLY A 352 -8.22 33.82 -18.89
N THR A 353 -8.27 35.09 -19.27
CA THR A 353 -9.10 36.09 -18.57
C THR A 353 -10.59 35.75 -18.69
N ALA A 354 -11.05 35.37 -19.88
CA ALA A 354 -12.46 35.06 -20.14
C ALA A 354 -13.03 33.94 -19.23
N TYR A 355 -12.30 32.84 -19.05
CA TYR A 355 -12.82 31.75 -18.21
C TYR A 355 -12.72 32.09 -16.71
N ARG A 356 -11.69 32.85 -16.30
CA ARG A 356 -11.56 33.29 -14.90
C ARG A 356 -12.68 34.25 -14.51
N GLU A 357 -13.03 35.21 -15.37
CA GLU A 357 -14.15 36.11 -15.14
C GLU A 357 -15.46 35.34 -14.91
N HIS A 358 -15.71 34.32 -15.73
CA HIS A 358 -16.90 33.50 -15.58
C HIS A 358 -16.86 32.69 -14.27
N LEU A 359 -15.76 32.02 -13.94
CA LEU A 359 -15.62 31.28 -12.68
C LEU A 359 -15.80 32.18 -11.44
N LEU A 360 -15.22 33.39 -11.46
CA LEU A 360 -15.40 34.38 -10.41
C LEU A 360 -16.88 34.80 -10.29
N SER A 361 -17.59 34.97 -11.42
CA SER A 361 -19.03 35.27 -11.41
C SER A 361 -19.89 34.14 -10.82
N LEU A 362 -19.43 32.89 -10.95
CA LEU A 362 -20.07 31.72 -10.32
C LEU A 362 -19.82 31.66 -8.80
N GLY A 363 -18.95 32.51 -8.25
CA GLY A 363 -18.63 32.58 -6.83
C GLY A 363 -17.36 31.84 -6.44
N MET A 364 -16.54 31.41 -7.40
CA MET A 364 -15.21 30.88 -7.12
C MET A 364 -14.33 31.98 -6.50
N ILE A 365 -13.53 31.62 -5.51
CA ILE A 365 -12.51 32.49 -4.92
C ILE A 365 -11.16 32.00 -5.40
N MET A 366 -10.24 32.91 -5.72
CA MET A 366 -8.89 32.57 -6.15
C MET A 366 -7.85 33.30 -5.29
N ALA A 367 -6.74 32.64 -4.99
CA ALA A 367 -5.59 33.30 -4.38
C ALA A 367 -5.06 34.41 -5.30
N PRO A 368 -4.49 35.49 -4.75
CA PRO A 368 -3.88 36.53 -5.57
C PRO A 368 -2.56 36.07 -6.19
N GLY A 369 -2.18 36.68 -7.31
CA GLY A 369 -0.85 36.57 -7.90
C GLY A 369 -0.75 35.66 -9.12
N ARG A 370 0.47 35.60 -9.70
CA ARG A 370 0.76 34.81 -10.90
C ARG A 370 0.61 33.31 -10.65
N PHE A 371 1.14 32.82 -9.53
CA PHE A 371 1.06 31.41 -9.14
C PHE A 371 -0.36 30.84 -9.27
N ALA A 372 -1.36 31.52 -8.70
CA ALA A 372 -2.73 31.01 -8.70
C ALA A 372 -3.36 30.97 -10.10
N ARG A 373 -3.02 31.96 -10.95
CA ARG A 373 -3.48 32.00 -12.34
C ARG A 373 -2.87 30.87 -13.17
N ASP A 374 -1.57 30.67 -13.02
CA ASP A 374 -0.83 29.61 -13.73
C ASP A 374 -1.31 28.23 -13.25
N ALA A 375 -1.46 28.04 -11.93
CA ALA A 375 -1.98 26.80 -11.34
C ALA A 375 -3.43 26.50 -11.76
N LEU A 376 -4.32 27.49 -11.80
CA LEU A 376 -5.69 27.29 -12.27
C LEU A 376 -5.75 26.92 -13.75
N HIS A 377 -4.93 27.59 -14.57
CA HIS A 377 -4.85 27.28 -16.00
C HIS A 377 -4.41 25.83 -16.20
N GLU A 378 -3.31 25.43 -15.54
CA GLU A 378 -2.76 24.09 -15.59
C GLU A 378 -3.75 23.04 -15.03
N TYR A 379 -4.42 23.33 -13.92
CA TYR A 379 -5.43 22.45 -13.32
C TYR A 379 -6.53 22.09 -14.32
N ILE A 380 -7.14 23.09 -14.97
CA ILE A 380 -8.22 22.89 -15.94
C ILE A 380 -7.69 22.22 -17.22
N SER A 381 -6.51 22.63 -17.71
CA SER A 381 -5.97 22.16 -18.98
C SER A 381 -5.49 20.70 -18.93
N THR A 382 -4.91 20.31 -17.79
CA THR A 382 -4.32 18.98 -17.59
C THR A 382 -5.28 17.98 -16.96
N ALA A 383 -6.39 18.42 -16.35
CA ALA A 383 -7.37 17.52 -15.77
C ALA A 383 -7.86 16.46 -16.78
N ARG A 384 -7.96 15.22 -16.29
CA ARG A 384 -8.43 14.04 -17.03
C ARG A 384 -9.47 13.29 -16.18
N PRO A 385 -10.71 13.78 -16.07
CA PRO A 385 -11.76 13.04 -15.40
C PRO A 385 -12.10 11.75 -16.17
N ASP A 386 -12.40 10.66 -15.44
CA ASP A 386 -12.77 9.37 -16.05
C ASP A 386 -14.11 9.46 -16.81
N THR A 387 -14.95 10.42 -16.44
CA THR A 387 -16.28 10.62 -17.03
C THR A 387 -16.18 11.45 -18.30
N LYS A 388 -16.84 10.98 -19.37
CA LYS A 388 -17.06 11.75 -20.60
C LYS A 388 -18.54 12.07 -20.76
N ALA A 389 -18.84 13.33 -21.02
CA ALA A 389 -20.20 13.83 -21.19
C ALA A 389 -20.39 14.41 -22.61
N ARG A 390 -21.60 14.24 -23.15
CA ARG A 390 -21.99 14.84 -24.44
C ARG A 390 -22.64 16.19 -24.17
N CYS A 391 -22.12 17.25 -24.78
CA CYS A 391 -22.72 18.59 -24.72
C CYS A 391 -23.60 18.79 -25.96
N VAL A 392 -24.85 19.20 -25.76
CA VAL A 392 -25.76 19.55 -26.86
C VAL A 392 -25.93 21.07 -26.90
N ASN A 393 -25.75 21.65 -28.08
CA ASN A 393 -25.80 23.11 -28.28
C ASN A 393 -27.23 23.65 -28.44
N ARG A 394 -28.27 22.82 -28.28
CA ARG A 394 -29.68 23.19 -28.38
C ARG A 394 -30.52 22.42 -27.37
N LEU A 395 -31.52 23.10 -26.80
CA LEU A 395 -32.60 22.47 -26.06
C LEU A 395 -33.43 21.60 -27.01
N GLY A 396 -33.83 20.42 -26.55
CA GLY A 396 -34.60 19.46 -27.35
C GLY A 396 -33.90 18.10 -27.50
N TRP A 397 -34.22 17.37 -28.56
CA TRP A 397 -33.67 16.04 -28.81
C TRP A 397 -32.18 16.10 -29.18
N GLY A 398 -31.35 15.37 -28.44
CA GLY A 398 -29.95 15.08 -28.75
C GLY A 398 -29.69 13.59 -28.66
N GLY A 399 -29.63 12.91 -29.81
CA GLY A 399 -29.55 11.44 -29.84
C GLY A 399 -30.80 10.78 -29.28
N ARG A 400 -30.64 9.88 -28.29
CA ARG A 400 -31.74 9.19 -27.59
C ARG A 400 -32.26 9.93 -26.37
N ALA A 401 -31.64 11.07 -26.04
CA ALA A 401 -31.98 11.84 -24.85
C ALA A 401 -32.62 13.20 -25.23
N PHE A 402 -33.59 13.62 -24.45
CA PHE A 402 -34.25 14.92 -24.57
C PHE A 402 -33.73 15.86 -23.47
N VAL A 403 -33.06 16.94 -23.88
CA VAL A 403 -32.34 17.84 -22.98
C VAL A 403 -33.13 19.12 -22.74
N LEU A 404 -33.50 19.35 -21.47
CA LEU A 404 -34.12 20.56 -20.94
C LEU A 404 -33.08 21.41 -20.19
N PRO A 405 -33.38 22.67 -19.84
CA PRO A 405 -32.44 23.55 -19.14
C PRO A 405 -31.93 23.04 -17.77
N ARG A 406 -32.63 22.09 -17.14
CA ARG A 406 -32.28 21.54 -15.82
C ARG A 406 -32.39 20.02 -15.70
N GLN A 407 -32.73 19.32 -16.78
CA GLN A 407 -33.02 17.89 -16.74
C GLN A 407 -32.82 17.27 -18.12
N THR A 408 -32.34 16.03 -18.15
CA THR A 408 -32.27 15.23 -19.37
C THR A 408 -33.14 13.99 -19.18
N PHE A 409 -33.98 13.68 -20.16
CA PHE A 409 -34.83 12.49 -20.17
C PHE A 409 -34.31 11.48 -21.20
N GLY A 410 -34.14 10.23 -20.79
CA GLY A 410 -33.64 9.14 -21.64
C GLY A 410 -32.15 8.86 -21.46
N ASP A 411 -31.74 7.66 -21.82
CA ASP A 411 -30.34 7.21 -21.74
C ASP A 411 -29.60 7.53 -23.04
N ASN A 412 -28.32 7.89 -22.92
CA ASN A 412 -27.46 8.29 -24.03
C ASN A 412 -26.82 7.10 -24.74
#